data_AF-A0A1M6B0A4-F1
#
_entry.id   AF-A0A1M6B0A4-F1
#
_cell.length_a   1.000
_cell.length_b   1.000
_cell.length_c   1.000
_cell.angle_alpha   90.00
_cell.angle_beta   90.00
_cell.angle_gamma   90.00
#
_symmetry.space_group_name_H-M   'P 1'
#
loop_
_entity.id
_entity.type
_entity.pdbx_description
1 polymer ?
#
loop_
_entity_poly.entity_id
_entity_poly.type
_entity_poly.pdbx_seq_one_letter_code
_entity_poly.pdbx_strand_id
1 'polypeptide(L)' 'MMSIGYIALIGLLLCIATYTASFGVWTWKRKNRFGAFMIFLVAVTVVALPVYILLFREA' A
#
# COMPACT_ATOMS: atom_id res chain seq x y z
N MET A 1 -2.70 5.17 24.19
CA MET A 1 -3.96 4.87 23.46
C MET A 1 -3.69 5.13 21.99
N MET A 2 -3.79 4.13 21.11
CA MET A 2 -3.72 4.40 19.67
C MET A 2 -4.88 5.34 19.31
N SER A 3 -4.54 6.56 18.91
CA SER A 3 -5.54 7.57 18.55
C SER A 3 -6.38 7.05 17.38
N ILE A 4 -7.70 7.26 17.41
CA ILE A 4 -8.65 6.81 16.36
C ILE A 4 -8.16 7.18 14.95
N GLY A 5 -7.44 8.30 14.83
CA GLY A 5 -6.81 8.73 13.59
C GLY A 5 -5.83 7.70 12.99
N TYR A 6 -5.01 7.02 13.80
CA TYR A 6 -4.07 6.01 13.31
C TYR A 6 -4.78 4.76 12.78
N ILE A 7 -5.85 4.34 13.46
CA ILE A 7 -6.66 3.18 13.05
C ILE A 7 -7.36 3.48 11.70
N ALA A 8 -7.92 4.68 11.55
CA ALA A 8 -8.52 5.14 10.30
C ALA A 8 -7.49 5.25 9.17
N LEU A 9 -6.27 5.75 9.47
CA LEU A 9 -5.18 5.86 8.50
C LEU A 9 -4.74 4.48 7.99
N ILE A 10 -4.52 3.52 8.89
CA ILE A 10 -4.14 2.14 8.55
C ILE A 10 -5.25 1.48 7.71
N GLY A 11 -6.51 1.65 8.09
CA GLY A 11 -7.64 1.14 7.32
C GLY A 11 -7.71 1.71 5.90
N LEU A 12 -7.50 3.03 5.75
CA LEU A 12 -7.43 3.70 4.45
C LEU A 12 -6.26 3.19 3.61
N LEU A 13 -5.07 3.03 4.23
CA LEU A 13 -3.87 2.51 3.58
C LEU A 13 -4.06 1.09 3.05
N LEU A 14 -4.69 0.21 3.82
CA LEU A 14 -5.05 -1.14 3.40
C LEU A 14 -6.06 -1.12 2.23
N CYS A 15 -7.04 -0.22 2.27
CA CYS A 15 -8.02 -0.07 1.20
C CYS A 15 -7.36 0.38 -0.12
N ILE A 16 -6.45 1.36 -0.05
CA ILE A 16 -5.69 1.83 -1.21
C ILE A 16 -4.78 0.72 -1.73
N ALA A 17 -4.04 0.04 -0.85
CA ALA A 17 -3.13 -1.04 -1.24
C ALA A 17 -3.85 -2.20 -1.92
N THR A 18 -5.03 -2.60 -1.43
CA THR A 18 -5.85 -3.66 -2.05
C THR A 18 -6.41 -3.24 -3.40
N TYR A 19 -6.85 -1.99 -3.56
CA TYR A 19 -7.25 -1.44 -4.85
C TYR A 19 -6.09 -1.42 -5.86
N THR A 20 -4.92 -0.93 -5.44
CA THR A 20 -3.71 -0.88 -6.27
C THR A 20 -3.22 -2.28 -6.65
N ALA A 21 -3.24 -3.24 -5.72
CA ALA A 21 -2.90 -4.63 -6.01
C ALA A 21 -3.87 -5.27 -7.02
N SER A 22 -5.17 -4.98 -6.92
CA SER A 22 -6.17 -5.42 -7.91
C SER A 22 -5.88 -4.86 -9.30
N PHE A 23 -5.43 -3.60 -9.37
CA PHE A 23 -4.95 -2.98 -10.62
C PHE A 23 -3.69 -3.65 -11.17
N GLY A 24 -2.76 -4.06 -10.30
CA GLY A 24 -1.57 -4.81 -10.67
C GLY A 24 -1.92 -6.17 -11.30
N VAL A 25 -2.85 -6.91 -10.68
CA VAL A 25 -3.36 -8.19 -11.21
C VAL A 25 -4.03 -8.00 -12.58
N TRP A 26 -4.83 -6.94 -12.74
CA TRP A 26 -5.46 -6.64 -14.02
C TRP A 26 -4.44 -6.30 -15.11
N THR A 27 -3.42 -5.50 -14.78
CA THR A 27 -2.32 -5.14 -15.68
C THR A 27 -1.50 -6.36 -16.09
N TRP A 28 -1.32 -7.31 -15.17
CA TRP A 28 -0.67 -8.59 -15.45
C TRP A 28 -1.44 -9.41 -16.49
N LYS A 29 -2.77 -9.46 -16.38
CA LYS A 29 -3.63 -10.12 -17.38
C LYS A 29 -3.57 -9.47 -18.75
N ARG A 30 -3.29 -8.17 -18.85
CA ARG A 30 -3.08 -7.44 -20.12
C ARG A 30 -1.70 -7.66 -20.76
N LYS A 31 -0.93 -8.68 -20.34
CA LYS A 31 0.44 -8.99 -20.81
C LYS A 31 1.51 -7.94 -20.48
N ASN A 32 1.17 -6.84 -19.80
CA ASN A 32 2.15 -5.82 -19.40
C ASN A 32 2.78 -6.17 -18.04
N ARG A 33 3.70 -7.14 -18.05
CA ARG A 33 4.32 -7.69 -16.82
C ARG A 33 5.15 -6.64 -16.07
N PHE A 34 5.85 -5.77 -16.79
CA PHE A 34 6.69 -4.73 -16.18
C PHE A 34 5.85 -3.67 -15.47
N GLY A 35 4.76 -3.23 -16.10
CA GLY A 35 3.79 -2.32 -15.47
C GLY A 35 3.12 -2.93 -14.25
N ALA A 36 2.73 -4.21 -14.32
CA ALA A 36 2.15 -4.91 -13.18
C ALA A 36 3.13 -5.03 -11.99
N PHE A 37 4.41 -5.29 -12.26
CA PHE A 37 5.45 -5.33 -11.24
C PHE A 37 5.64 -3.97 -10.54
N MET A 38 5.70 -2.89 -11.32
CA MET A 38 5.78 -1.51 -10.78
C MET A 38 4.57 -1.16 -9.92
N ILE A 39 3.35 -1.52 -10.35
CA ILE A 39 2.13 -1.28 -9.58
C ILE A 39 2.17 -2.03 -8.24
N PHE A 40 2.65 -3.28 -8.25
CA PHE A 40 2.78 -4.06 -7.02
C PHE A 40 3.81 -3.46 -6.06
N LEU A 41 4.92 -2.96 -6.60
CA LEU A 41 5.97 -2.29 -5.83
C LEU A 41 5.46 -0.98 -5.19
N VAL A 42 4.63 -0.23 -5.92
CA VAL A 42 3.92 0.96 -5.39
C VAL A 42 2.95 0.57 -4.27
N ALA A 43 2.17 -0.50 -4.43
CA ALA A 43 1.25 -0.95 -3.39
C ALA A 43 1.97 -1.31 -2.08
N VAL A 44 3.13 -1.97 -2.17
CA VAL A 44 3.98 -2.28 -1.01
C VAL A 44 4.56 -1.00 -0.40
N THR A 45 5.10 -0.11 -1.22
CA THR A 45 5.71 1.16 -0.79
C THR A 45 4.72 2.04 -0.04
N VAL A 46 3.48 2.14 -0.53
CA VAL A 46 2.40 2.90 0.10
C VAL A 46 2.12 2.44 1.52
N VAL A 47 2.26 1.14 1.83
CA VAL A 47 2.08 0.62 3.20
C VAL A 47 3.39 0.70 4.01
N ALA A 48 4.52 0.39 3.38
CA ALA A 48 5.80 0.30 4.06
C ALA A 48 6.31 1.65 4.60
N LEU A 49 6.16 2.75 3.84
CA LEU A 49 6.56 4.09 4.29
C LEU A 49 5.84 4.57 5.56
N PRO A 50 4.49 4.58 5.62
CA PRO A 50 3.79 5.01 6.83
C PRO A 50 4.05 4.06 8.00
N VAL A 51 4.15 2.75 7.78
CA VAL A 51 4.54 1.80 8.84
C VAL A 51 5.94 2.12 9.36
N TYR A 52 6.90 2.40 8.48
CA TYR A 52 8.26 2.79 8.87
C TYR A 52 8.26 4.09 9.69
N ILE A 53 7.52 5.10 9.26
CA ILE A 53 7.40 6.36 10.00
C ILE A 53 6.81 6.12 11.40
N LEU A 54 5.76 5.30 11.51
CA LEU A 54 5.15 4.97 12.81
C LEU A 54 6.12 4.22 13.74
N LEU A 55 6.95 3.32 13.20
CA LEU A 55 7.86 2.50 14.00
C LEU A 55 9.17 3.23 14.38
N PHE A 56 9.69 4.10 13.51
CA PHE A 56 11.03 4.68 13.67
C PHE A 56 11.04 6.20 13.91
N ARG A 57 9.97 6.93 13.60
CA ARG A 57 9.92 8.39 13.82
C ARG A 57 9.19 8.77 15.12
N GLU A 58 8.31 7.92 15.63
CA GLU A 58 7.62 8.11 16.91
C GLU A 58 8.22 7.28 18.07
N ALA A 59 9.36 6.59 17.86
CA ALA A 59 10.09 5.81 18.87
C ALA A 59 11.26 6.59 19.49
#